data_AF-A0A819DYY1-F1
#
_entry.id   AF-A0A819DYY1-F1
#
_cell.length_a   1.000
_cell.length_b   1.000
_cell.length_c   1.000
_cell.angle_alpha   90.00
_cell.angle_beta   90.00
_cell.angle_gamma   90.00
#
_symmetry.space_group_name_H-M   'P 1'
#
loop_
_entity.id
_entity.type
_entity.pdbx_description
1 polymer ?
#
loop_
_entity_poly.entity_id
_entity_poly.type
_entity_poly.pdbx_seq_one_letter_code
_entity_poly.pdbx_strand_id
1 'polypeptide(L)'
;CVGVGKMRPNVVFLGFKNDWLIKAEATNDYFNIIHDALDLKYGVGLLRLQSGLDFSDFFGPDIPEDQYDDEEDSEDEEKNEEFISSSPLRSGARSTTPRQQDVLMLKNTIINKGALLTMNVFHPKHSASTIIDVWWLFDDGGLTLLLPYLLRRRKRWRNCQFRIFSCVSGDKDDAERQHISMASLLAKFRINYADLHVLHGLNKPPNENETEKFQQILQTWNQNNEAFPISDHEYEANKDKIKRGLKLHEYLLEYSSKSTLVVVTLPIPRKQSISAALYLAYLDAISYNLPPILFLRGNQKNVLTYYS
;
A
#
# COMPACT_ATOMS: atom_id res chain seq x y z
N CYS A 1 11.64 0.49 22.91
CA CYS A 1 10.50 -0.45 22.90
C CYS A 1 9.20 0.34 22.80
N VAL A 2 8.35 0.05 21.81
CA VAL A 2 7.05 0.73 21.62
C VAL A 2 5.93 -0.21 22.04
N GLY A 3 4.94 0.32 22.76
CA GLY A 3 3.78 -0.45 23.24
C GLY A 3 3.96 -0.99 24.66
N VAL A 4 2.82 -1.33 25.30
CA VAL A 4 2.77 -1.83 26.68
C VAL A 4 1.90 -3.08 26.74
N GLY A 5 2.42 -4.15 27.35
CA GLY A 5 1.71 -5.42 27.52
C GLY A 5 1.28 -6.05 26.19
N LYS A 6 -0.03 -6.27 26.03
CA LYS A 6 -0.63 -6.84 24.80
C LYS A 6 -0.78 -5.81 23.67
N MET A 7 -0.68 -4.50 23.97
CA MET A 7 -0.76 -3.41 23.00
C MET A 7 0.62 -3.16 22.39
N ARG A 8 1.16 -4.19 21.73
CA ARG A 8 2.41 -4.11 20.98
C ARG A 8 2.11 -4.10 19.47
N PRO A 9 2.84 -3.30 18.67
CA PRO A 9 2.71 -3.38 17.23
C PRO A 9 3.03 -4.80 16.75
N ASN A 10 2.42 -5.19 15.63
CA ASN A 10 2.63 -6.49 15.00
C ASN A 10 2.96 -6.38 13.51
N VAL A 11 2.80 -5.20 12.92
CA VAL A 11 3.12 -4.89 11.52
C VAL A 11 3.85 -3.55 11.47
N VAL A 12 4.92 -3.49 10.68
CA VAL A 12 5.67 -2.27 10.37
C VAL A 12 5.26 -1.82 8.97
N PHE A 13 4.81 -0.57 8.83
CA PHE A 13 4.55 0.06 7.54
C PHE A 13 5.63 1.07 7.23
N LEU A 14 6.20 0.99 6.02
CA LEU A 14 7.22 1.88 5.50
C LEU A 14 6.77 2.47 4.16
N GLY A 15 7.24 3.68 3.86
CA GLY A 15 7.17 4.22 2.51
C GLY A 15 8.28 3.64 1.64
N PHE A 16 7.99 3.38 0.37
CA PHE A 16 9.01 2.96 -0.58
C PHE A 16 10.04 4.09 -0.81
N LYS A 17 11.31 3.74 -0.75
CA LYS A 17 12.41 4.68 -0.96
C LYS A 17 12.58 4.96 -2.46
N ASN A 18 12.06 6.10 -2.92
CA ASN A 18 12.15 6.50 -4.33
C ASN A 18 13.56 7.01 -4.73
N ASP A 19 14.32 7.58 -3.79
CA ASP A 19 15.67 8.12 -4.00
C ASP A 19 16.77 7.07 -3.82
N TRP A 20 16.44 5.79 -3.99
CA TRP A 20 17.36 4.69 -3.69
C TRP A 20 18.62 4.74 -4.53
N LEU A 21 18.52 5.06 -5.83
CA LEU A 21 19.63 5.16 -6.80
C LEU A 21 20.76 6.14 -6.40
N ILE A 22 20.47 7.14 -5.57
CA ILE A 22 21.39 8.24 -5.26
C ILE A 22 22.10 8.00 -3.91
N LYS A 23 21.42 7.40 -2.92
CA LYS A 23 21.91 7.28 -1.54
C LYS A 23 22.15 5.82 -1.15
N ALA A 24 23.33 5.29 -1.47
CA ALA A 24 23.66 3.88 -1.22
C ALA A 24 23.61 3.47 0.26
N GLU A 25 24.17 4.27 1.18
CA GLU A 25 24.17 3.95 2.61
C GLU A 25 22.74 3.86 3.18
N ALA A 26 21.92 4.87 2.90
CA ALA A 26 20.51 4.88 3.32
C ALA A 26 19.70 3.73 2.69
N THR A 27 20.08 3.28 1.50
CA THR A 27 19.48 2.10 0.84
C THR A 27 19.83 0.81 1.60
N ASN A 28 21.09 0.65 2.04
CA ASN A 28 21.49 -0.48 2.88
C ASN A 28 20.77 -0.47 4.22
N ASP A 29 20.64 0.68 4.87
CA ASP A 29 19.91 0.81 6.14
C ASP A 29 18.43 0.46 5.96
N TYR A 30 17.79 0.96 4.90
CA TYR A 30 16.40 0.64 4.58
C TYR A 30 16.18 -0.87 4.38
N PHE A 31 17.09 -1.53 3.67
CA PHE A 31 17.06 -2.97 3.48
C PHE A 31 17.24 -3.74 4.80
N ASN A 32 18.18 -3.30 5.64
CA ASN A 32 18.41 -3.89 6.95
C ASN A 32 17.18 -3.76 7.86
N ILE A 33 16.50 -2.61 7.87
CA ILE A 33 15.26 -2.40 8.64
C ILE A 33 14.18 -3.40 8.24
N ILE A 34 14.00 -3.64 6.93
CA ILE A 34 13.02 -4.63 6.43
C ILE A 34 13.36 -6.03 6.97
N HIS A 35 14.64 -6.41 6.90
CA HIS A 35 15.10 -7.70 7.39
C HIS A 35 14.94 -7.86 8.90
N ASP A 36 15.35 -6.85 9.67
CA ASP A 36 15.27 -6.88 11.12
C ASP A 36 13.82 -6.95 11.61
N ALA A 37 12.88 -6.26 10.92
CA ALA A 37 11.46 -6.39 11.22
C ALA A 37 10.94 -7.83 11.06
N LEU A 38 11.38 -8.54 10.02
CA LEU A 38 10.99 -9.93 9.78
C LEU A 38 11.66 -10.91 10.75
N ASP A 39 12.92 -10.67 11.10
CA ASP A 39 13.66 -11.46 12.08
C ASP A 39 12.98 -11.37 13.45
N LEU A 40 12.48 -10.18 13.80
CA LEU A 40 11.65 -9.91 14.98
C LEU A 40 10.18 -10.39 14.85
N LYS A 41 9.82 -11.08 13.77
CA LYS A 41 8.48 -11.64 13.50
C LYS A 41 7.36 -10.58 13.40
N TYR A 42 7.68 -9.38 12.95
CA TYR A 42 6.69 -8.41 12.49
C TYR A 42 6.24 -8.72 11.07
N GLY A 43 4.99 -8.38 10.74
CA GLY A 43 4.61 -8.20 9.34
C GLY A 43 5.24 -6.93 8.78
N VAL A 44 5.47 -6.86 7.48
CA VAL A 44 6.03 -5.69 6.81
C VAL A 44 5.11 -5.25 5.69
N GLY A 45 4.86 -3.94 5.59
CA GLY A 45 4.13 -3.32 4.50
C GLY A 45 4.92 -2.17 3.88
N LEU A 46 5.12 -2.18 2.56
CA LEU A 46 5.79 -1.11 1.82
C LEU A 46 4.80 -0.44 0.88
N LEU A 47 4.49 0.83 1.11
CA LEU A 47 3.61 1.61 0.24
C LEU A 47 4.44 2.45 -0.74
N ARG A 48 4.19 2.27 -2.04
CA ARG A 48 4.76 3.11 -3.09
C ARG A 48 3.66 3.93 -3.78
N LEU A 49 3.90 5.24 -3.86
CA LEU A 49 3.15 6.17 -4.71
C LEU A 49 4.08 6.69 -5.82
N GLN A 50 3.55 6.93 -7.01
CA GLN A 50 4.33 7.42 -8.16
C GLN A 50 5.00 8.78 -7.87
N SER A 51 4.30 9.65 -7.15
CA SER A 51 4.75 10.97 -6.72
C SER A 51 5.59 10.95 -5.43
N GLY A 52 5.76 9.78 -4.82
CA GLY A 52 6.38 9.65 -3.50
C GLY A 52 5.49 10.02 -2.33
N LEU A 53 6.09 9.98 -1.14
CA LEU A 53 5.43 10.21 0.14
C LEU A 53 6.02 11.40 0.90
N ASP A 54 7.11 11.97 0.40
CA ASP A 54 7.75 13.13 1.00
C ASP A 54 7.11 14.40 0.43
N PHE A 55 6.52 15.20 1.31
CA PHE A 55 5.90 16.48 0.97
C PHE A 55 6.58 17.64 1.70
N SER A 56 7.77 17.43 2.29
CA SER A 56 8.48 18.42 3.09
C SER A 56 8.74 19.72 2.31
N ASP A 57 9.05 19.60 1.02
CA ASP A 57 9.29 20.75 0.12
C ASP A 57 8.04 21.63 -0.11
N PHE A 58 6.83 21.14 0.21
CA PHE A 58 5.60 21.91 0.11
C PHE A 58 5.28 22.71 1.38
N PHE A 59 6.03 22.49 2.46
CA PHE A 59 5.91 23.22 3.72
C PHE A 59 7.14 24.13 3.87
N GLY A 60 7.17 25.23 3.12
CA GLY A 60 8.22 26.25 3.25
C GLY A 60 8.12 27.02 4.58
N PRO A 61 9.23 27.59 5.09
CA PRO A 61 9.29 28.24 6.40
C PRO A 61 8.69 29.65 6.49
N ASP A 62 8.05 30.19 5.45
CA ASP A 62 7.54 31.56 5.47
C ASP A 62 6.07 31.63 5.90
N ILE A 63 5.83 31.48 7.21
CA ILE A 63 4.64 32.05 7.86
C ILE A 63 5.17 32.94 8.98
N PRO A 64 5.10 34.28 8.87
CA PRO A 64 5.34 35.17 10.00
C PRO A 64 4.38 34.79 11.14
N GLU A 65 4.93 34.53 12.31
CA GLU A 65 4.23 33.99 13.49
C GLU A 65 3.28 35.01 14.17
N ASP A 66 3.07 36.19 13.59
CA ASP A 66 2.40 37.30 14.25
C ASP A 66 1.11 37.69 13.54
N GLN A 67 -0.01 37.12 13.99
CA GLN A 67 -1.34 37.75 14.12
C GLN A 67 -2.37 36.68 14.54
N TYR A 68 -2.25 36.22 15.78
CA TYR A 68 -3.43 35.79 16.53
C TYR A 68 -3.97 37.05 17.21
N ASP A 69 -4.86 37.77 16.54
CA ASP A 69 -5.74 38.69 17.25
C ASP A 69 -6.80 37.82 17.94
N ASP A 70 -6.65 37.71 19.25
CA ASP A 70 -7.69 37.25 20.17
C ASP A 70 -8.85 38.27 20.10
N GLU A 71 -9.80 38.08 19.18
CA GLU A 71 -11.12 38.70 19.32
C GLU A 71 -11.97 37.81 20.24
N GLU A 72 -11.92 38.16 21.52
CA GLU A 72 -12.82 37.70 22.58
C GLU A 72 -14.30 37.92 22.20
N ASP A 73 -15.14 36.96 22.59
CA ASP A 73 -16.59 37.05 22.59
C ASP A 73 -17.08 38.36 23.24
N SER A 74 -17.85 39.16 22.50
CA SER A 74 -18.75 40.14 23.07
C SER A 74 -20.19 39.79 22.68
N GLU A 75 -20.91 39.21 23.64
CA GLU A 75 -22.38 39.23 23.68
C GLU A 75 -22.85 40.70 23.76
N ASP A 76 -23.90 41.06 23.03
CA ASP A 76 -24.99 41.85 23.61
C ASP A 76 -26.26 41.82 22.76
N GLU A 77 -27.36 41.77 23.50
CA GLU A 77 -28.76 41.56 23.14
C GLU A 77 -29.42 42.74 22.42
N GLU A 78 -30.49 42.49 21.64
CA GLU A 78 -31.66 43.37 21.71
C GLU A 78 -32.98 42.61 21.42
N LYS A 79 -34.00 42.98 22.22
CA LYS A 79 -35.25 42.27 22.54
C LYS A 79 -36.43 42.59 21.61
N ASN A 80 -37.45 41.72 21.62
CA ASN A 80 -38.89 42.00 21.91
C ASN A 80 -39.77 40.79 21.48
N GLU A 81 -40.37 40.03 22.42
CA GLU A 81 -41.81 40.03 22.88
C GLU A 81 -42.83 39.65 21.76
N GLU A 82 -43.75 38.67 21.87
CA GLU A 82 -44.75 38.38 22.91
C GLU A 82 -45.26 36.89 22.95
N PHE A 83 -45.45 36.40 24.17
CA PHE A 83 -46.53 35.61 24.84
C PHE A 83 -47.46 34.54 24.16
N ILE A 84 -47.38 33.32 24.75
CA ILE A 84 -48.36 32.24 25.12
C ILE A 84 -49.31 31.57 24.09
N SER A 85 -49.18 30.22 23.94
CA SER A 85 -50.19 29.21 24.38
C SER A 85 -50.34 27.95 23.51
N SER A 86 -50.32 26.80 24.19
CA SER A 86 -50.96 25.50 23.90
C SER A 86 -50.25 24.44 23.02
N SER A 87 -50.04 23.29 23.66
CA SER A 87 -49.51 21.98 23.21
C SER A 87 -50.42 21.26 22.20
N PRO A 88 -50.18 19.97 21.88
CA PRO A 88 -48.94 19.26 21.52
C PRO A 88 -49.10 18.55 20.14
N LEU A 89 -48.01 18.12 19.50
CA LEU A 89 -47.86 16.80 18.85
C LEU A 89 -46.64 16.73 17.91
N ARG A 90 -45.85 15.67 18.12
CA ARG A 90 -45.21 14.81 17.11
C ARG A 90 -43.74 15.10 16.71
N SER A 91 -42.94 14.06 16.98
CA SER A 91 -41.77 13.55 16.23
C SER A 91 -40.50 14.40 16.10
N GLY A 92 -39.36 13.79 16.45
CA GLY A 92 -38.03 14.27 16.05
C GLY A 92 -36.96 13.73 17.00
N ALA A 93 -36.44 12.53 16.77
CA ALA A 93 -35.23 12.31 15.97
C ALA A 93 -33.98 12.92 16.61
N ARG A 94 -33.20 12.03 17.23
CA ARG A 94 -31.83 12.20 17.75
C ARG A 94 -30.97 13.02 16.78
N SER A 95 -30.59 14.23 17.17
CA SER A 95 -29.61 15.06 16.45
C SER A 95 -28.22 14.47 16.59
N THR A 96 -27.64 14.17 15.43
CA THR A 96 -26.29 13.66 15.22
C THR A 96 -25.29 14.82 15.26
N THR A 97 -24.34 14.76 16.20
CA THR A 97 -23.10 15.57 16.14
C THR A 97 -22.40 15.36 14.79
N PRO A 98 -22.03 16.40 14.02
CA PRO A 98 -21.26 16.22 12.79
C PRO A 98 -19.87 15.74 13.16
N ARG A 99 -19.52 14.54 12.69
CA ARG A 99 -18.13 14.07 12.69
C ARG A 99 -17.28 15.06 11.91
N GLN A 100 -16.28 15.63 12.57
CA GLN A 100 -15.19 16.36 11.96
C GLN A 100 -14.69 15.57 10.74
N GLN A 101 -14.69 16.20 9.57
CA GLN A 101 -14.19 15.56 8.36
C GLN A 101 -12.68 15.42 8.50
N ASP A 102 -12.18 14.19 8.52
CA ASP A 102 -10.76 13.82 8.46
C ASP A 102 -10.15 14.18 7.08
N VAL A 103 -10.32 15.42 6.63
CA VAL A 103 -9.58 15.97 5.50
C VAL A 103 -8.52 16.86 6.12
N LEU A 104 -7.25 16.63 5.76
CA LEU A 104 -6.14 17.51 6.10
C LEU A 104 -6.35 18.84 5.36
N MET A 105 -7.27 19.68 5.86
CA MET A 105 -7.47 21.04 5.38
C MET A 105 -6.47 21.91 6.14
N LEU A 106 -5.20 21.91 5.72
CA LEU A 106 -4.28 22.95 6.20
C LEU A 106 -4.80 24.27 5.62
N LYS A 107 -5.46 25.06 6.47
CA LYS A 107 -6.16 26.27 6.04
C LYS A 107 -5.22 27.37 5.50
N ASN A 108 -3.91 27.32 5.75
CA ASN A 108 -3.02 28.46 5.48
C ASN A 108 -1.70 28.13 4.75
N THR A 109 -1.64 27.08 3.92
CA THR A 109 -0.44 26.78 3.12
C THR A 109 -0.77 26.81 1.63
N ILE A 110 0.06 27.50 0.83
CA ILE A 110 0.00 27.48 -0.65
C ILE A 110 0.50 26.11 -1.13
N ILE A 111 -0.24 25.05 -0.80
CA ILE A 111 0.09 23.71 -1.25
C ILE A 111 -0.39 23.61 -2.69
N ASN A 112 0.49 23.16 -3.58
CA ASN A 112 0.12 22.83 -4.94
C ASN A 112 -1.10 21.89 -4.91
N LYS A 113 -2.19 22.25 -5.62
CA LYS A 113 -3.42 21.44 -5.69
C LYS A 113 -3.12 19.97 -6.05
N GLY A 114 -2.09 19.71 -6.85
CA GLY A 114 -1.63 18.35 -7.18
C GLY A 114 -1.05 17.59 -5.99
N ALA A 115 -0.30 18.25 -5.09
CA ALA A 115 0.24 17.64 -3.88
C ALA A 115 -0.87 17.36 -2.86
N LEU A 116 -1.85 18.26 -2.70
CA LEU A 116 -3.03 18.03 -1.86
C LEU A 116 -3.86 16.83 -2.35
N LEU A 117 -4.06 16.71 -3.66
CA LEU A 117 -4.75 15.56 -4.25
C LEU A 117 -3.99 14.27 -4.00
N THR A 118 -2.66 14.31 -4.11
CA THR A 118 -1.77 13.17 -3.88
C THR A 118 -1.78 12.71 -2.42
N MET A 119 -1.63 13.63 -1.47
CA MET A 119 -1.72 13.35 -0.03
C MET A 119 -3.10 12.78 0.34
N ASN A 120 -4.13 13.22 -0.36
CA ASN A 120 -5.50 12.80 -0.13
C ASN A 120 -5.97 11.68 -1.08
N VAL A 121 -5.11 10.95 -1.81
CA VAL A 121 -5.54 9.90 -2.77
C VAL A 121 -6.51 8.89 -2.15
N PHE A 122 -6.37 8.60 -0.85
CA PHE A 122 -7.17 7.62 -0.12
C PHE A 122 -8.32 8.21 0.71
N HIS A 123 -8.48 9.54 0.74
CA HIS A 123 -9.47 10.24 1.55
C HIS A 123 -10.86 10.38 0.91
N PRO A 124 -11.00 10.65 -0.40
CA PRO A 124 -12.29 10.69 -1.07
C PRO A 124 -13.08 9.40 -0.85
N LYS A 125 -14.40 9.54 -0.82
CA LYS A 125 -15.30 8.39 -0.79
C LYS A 125 -15.18 7.67 -2.13
N HIS A 126 -14.61 6.48 -2.11
CA HIS A 126 -14.47 5.64 -3.30
C HIS A 126 -15.85 5.17 -3.76
N SER A 127 -16.09 5.27 -5.06
CA SER A 127 -17.33 4.83 -5.70
C SER A 127 -17.36 3.30 -5.79
N ALA A 128 -18.52 2.74 -6.16
CA ALA A 128 -18.65 1.30 -6.40
C ALA A 128 -17.80 0.80 -7.59
N SER A 129 -17.27 1.72 -8.42
CA SER A 129 -16.39 1.41 -9.55
C SER A 129 -14.90 1.34 -9.17
N THR A 130 -14.55 1.60 -7.91
CA THR A 130 -13.17 1.51 -7.45
C THR A 130 -12.75 0.05 -7.31
N ILE A 131 -11.69 -0.31 -8.03
CA ILE A 131 -11.14 -1.66 -8.06
C ILE A 131 -9.88 -1.72 -7.19
N ILE A 132 -9.84 -2.71 -6.31
CA ILE A 132 -8.65 -3.08 -5.53
C ILE A 132 -8.25 -4.49 -5.93
N ASP A 133 -7.03 -4.62 -6.45
CA ASP A 133 -6.50 -5.91 -6.85
C ASP A 133 -5.56 -6.44 -5.78
N VAL A 134 -5.75 -7.71 -5.41
CA VAL A 134 -4.90 -8.38 -4.44
C VAL A 134 -4.19 -9.55 -5.10
N TRP A 135 -2.88 -9.42 -5.24
CA TRP A 135 -1.96 -10.41 -5.79
C TRP A 135 -1.36 -11.24 -4.67
N TRP A 136 -2.00 -12.40 -4.44
CA TRP A 136 -1.57 -13.39 -3.47
C TRP A 136 -0.66 -14.42 -4.14
N LEU A 137 0.64 -14.19 -4.04
CA LEU A 137 1.66 -14.98 -4.76
C LEU A 137 2.16 -16.17 -3.94
N PHE A 138 2.21 -16.03 -2.62
CA PHE A 138 2.68 -17.05 -1.69
C PHE A 138 1.91 -16.96 -0.38
N ASP A 139 1.85 -18.06 0.36
CA ASP A 139 1.25 -18.07 1.69
C ASP A 139 2.10 -17.22 2.68
N ASP A 140 1.56 -16.07 3.07
CA ASP A 140 2.17 -15.11 3.98
C ASP A 140 1.49 -15.09 5.36
N GLY A 141 0.74 -16.14 5.71
CA GLY A 141 -0.08 -16.19 6.93
C GLY A 141 -1.43 -15.48 6.78
N GLY A 142 -1.79 -15.12 5.54
CA GLY A 142 -3.09 -14.56 5.18
C GLY A 142 -3.25 -13.06 5.48
N LEU A 143 -2.17 -12.34 5.78
CA LEU A 143 -2.25 -10.89 6.04
C LEU A 143 -2.70 -10.13 4.78
N THR A 144 -2.16 -10.50 3.63
CA THR A 144 -2.57 -9.98 2.32
C THR A 144 -4.08 -10.16 2.06
N LEU A 145 -4.61 -11.36 2.30
CA LEU A 145 -6.03 -11.69 2.13
C LEU A 145 -6.95 -11.08 3.20
N LEU A 146 -6.41 -10.78 4.38
CA LEU A 146 -7.15 -10.08 5.43
C LEU A 146 -7.39 -8.60 5.07
N LEU A 147 -6.52 -7.98 4.28
CA LEU A 147 -6.61 -6.56 3.95
C LEU A 147 -7.93 -6.22 3.23
N PRO A 148 -8.38 -6.95 2.18
CA PRO A 148 -9.72 -6.80 1.60
C PRO A 148 -10.85 -6.83 2.61
N TYR A 149 -10.79 -7.80 3.54
CA TYR A 149 -11.80 -7.95 4.57
C TYR A 149 -11.86 -6.72 5.49
N LEU A 150 -10.70 -6.22 5.93
CA LEU A 150 -10.63 -5.04 6.80
C LEU A 150 -11.06 -3.76 6.10
N LEU A 151 -10.61 -3.53 4.86
CA LEU A 151 -10.94 -2.33 4.10
C LEU A 151 -12.45 -2.23 3.88
N ARG A 152 -13.11 -3.33 3.49
CA ARG A 152 -14.55 -3.32 3.24
C ARG A 152 -15.43 -2.99 4.46
N ARG A 153 -14.91 -3.16 5.69
CA ARG A 153 -15.61 -2.72 6.91
C ARG A 153 -15.62 -1.20 7.07
N ARG A 154 -14.72 -0.47 6.40
CA ARG A 154 -14.63 1.00 6.44
C ARG A 154 -15.61 1.62 5.45
N LYS A 155 -16.28 2.70 5.86
CA LYS A 155 -17.30 3.40 5.03
C LYS A 155 -16.77 3.84 3.66
N ARG A 156 -15.48 4.20 3.58
CA ARG A 156 -14.82 4.66 2.35
C ARG A 156 -14.62 3.56 1.31
N TRP A 157 -14.42 2.32 1.75
CA TRP A 157 -14.00 1.21 0.90
C TRP A 157 -15.05 0.07 0.83
N ARG A 158 -16.22 0.28 1.43
CA ARG A 158 -17.27 -0.74 1.55
C ARG A 158 -17.78 -1.24 0.20
N ASN A 159 -17.85 -0.34 -0.78
CA ASN A 159 -18.42 -0.60 -2.09
C ASN A 159 -17.35 -0.96 -3.13
N CYS A 160 -16.07 -1.03 -2.76
CA CYS A 160 -15.00 -1.34 -3.69
C CYS A 160 -15.07 -2.81 -4.13
N GLN A 161 -14.68 -3.05 -5.39
CA GLN A 161 -14.58 -4.38 -5.95
C GLN A 161 -13.18 -4.93 -5.63
N PHE A 162 -13.14 -6.08 -4.97
CA PHE A 162 -11.90 -6.78 -4.65
C PHE A 162 -11.72 -7.92 -5.64
N ARG A 163 -10.71 -7.85 -6.51
CA ARG A 163 -10.33 -8.96 -7.38
C ARG A 163 -9.08 -9.62 -6.81
N ILE A 164 -9.07 -10.95 -6.78
CA ILE A 164 -7.97 -11.72 -6.21
C ILE A 164 -7.23 -12.41 -7.35
N PHE A 165 -5.93 -12.18 -7.41
CA PHE A 165 -5.01 -12.76 -8.38
C PHE A 165 -4.07 -13.72 -7.65
N SER A 166 -3.84 -14.89 -8.21
CA SER A 166 -2.79 -15.81 -7.82
C SER A 166 -2.03 -16.25 -9.05
N CYS A 167 -0.79 -16.70 -8.86
CA CYS A 167 0.05 -17.14 -9.95
C CYS A 167 0.66 -18.51 -9.64
N VAL A 168 0.69 -19.36 -10.66
CA VAL A 168 1.19 -20.73 -10.57
C VAL A 168 2.32 -20.90 -11.59
N SER A 169 3.39 -21.56 -11.17
CA SER A 169 4.54 -21.85 -12.04
C SER A 169 4.24 -22.96 -13.07
N GLY A 170 3.26 -23.81 -12.79
CA GLY A 170 2.87 -24.96 -13.61
C GLY A 170 1.96 -24.62 -14.79
N ASP A 171 1.35 -25.66 -15.34
CA ASP A 171 0.51 -25.57 -16.53
C ASP A 171 -0.92 -25.11 -16.21
N LYS A 172 -1.77 -25.05 -17.23
CA LYS A 172 -3.18 -24.66 -17.09
C LYS A 172 -3.91 -25.54 -16.08
N ASP A 173 -3.64 -26.84 -16.06
CA ASP A 173 -4.27 -27.79 -15.13
C ASP A 173 -3.89 -27.49 -13.67
N ASP A 174 -2.65 -27.04 -13.41
CA ASP A 174 -2.24 -26.60 -12.07
C ASP A 174 -2.97 -25.33 -11.65
N ALA A 175 -3.17 -24.40 -12.58
CA ALA A 175 -3.92 -23.17 -12.33
C ALA A 175 -5.39 -23.47 -12.00
N GLU A 176 -6.02 -24.42 -12.71
CA GLU A 176 -7.41 -24.85 -12.41
C GLU A 176 -7.52 -25.52 -11.03
N ARG A 177 -6.57 -26.38 -10.67
CA ARG A 177 -6.51 -26.98 -9.31
C ARG A 177 -6.36 -25.92 -8.23
N GLN A 178 -5.45 -24.96 -8.43
CA GLN A 178 -5.22 -23.85 -7.51
C GLN A 178 -6.45 -22.94 -7.40
N HIS A 179 -7.14 -22.69 -8.51
CA HIS A 179 -8.39 -21.92 -8.52
C HIS A 179 -9.45 -22.55 -7.62
N ILE A 180 -9.68 -23.87 -7.72
CA ILE A 180 -10.65 -24.59 -6.88
C ILE A 180 -10.23 -24.53 -5.39
N SER A 181 -8.96 -24.81 -5.10
CA SER A 181 -8.42 -24.76 -3.74
C SER A 181 -8.57 -23.38 -3.11
N MET A 182 -8.21 -22.33 -3.85
CA MET A 182 -8.25 -20.95 -3.41
C MET A 182 -9.70 -20.45 -3.23
N ALA A 183 -10.63 -20.80 -4.12
CA ALA A 183 -12.04 -20.51 -3.97
C ALA A 183 -12.62 -21.15 -2.69
N SER A 184 -12.25 -22.41 -2.40
CA SER A 184 -12.65 -23.10 -1.15
C SER A 184 -12.10 -22.39 0.08
N LEU A 185 -10.84 -21.95 0.04
CA LEU A 185 -10.19 -21.23 1.13
C LEU A 185 -10.86 -19.88 1.41
N LEU A 186 -11.11 -19.09 0.37
CA LEU A 186 -11.75 -17.78 0.46
C LEU A 186 -13.20 -17.89 0.97
N ALA A 187 -13.94 -18.92 0.55
CA ALA A 187 -15.27 -19.22 1.05
C ALA A 187 -15.25 -19.54 2.56
N LYS A 188 -14.29 -20.37 3.01
CA LYS A 188 -14.11 -20.68 4.44
C LYS A 188 -13.84 -19.44 5.28
N PHE A 189 -13.06 -18.50 4.75
CA PHE A 189 -12.77 -17.23 5.42
C PHE A 189 -13.85 -16.15 5.23
N ARG A 190 -14.94 -16.47 4.52
CA ARG A 190 -16.04 -15.54 4.21
C ARG A 190 -15.53 -14.24 3.57
N ILE A 191 -14.46 -14.34 2.78
CA ILE A 191 -13.91 -13.23 2.03
C ILE A 191 -14.74 -13.12 0.76
N ASN A 192 -15.62 -12.12 0.70
CA ASN A 192 -16.34 -11.81 -0.54
C ASN A 192 -15.34 -11.20 -1.55
N TYR A 193 -15.37 -11.61 -2.80
CA TYR A 193 -14.54 -11.07 -3.88
C TYR A 193 -15.36 -10.98 -5.16
N ALA A 194 -14.99 -10.07 -6.04
CA ALA A 194 -15.66 -9.86 -7.32
C ALA A 194 -15.25 -10.92 -8.34
N ASP A 195 -13.95 -11.22 -8.41
CA ASP A 195 -13.40 -12.22 -9.32
C ASP A 195 -12.13 -12.87 -8.77
N LEU A 196 -11.85 -14.09 -9.23
CA LEU A 196 -10.70 -14.91 -8.88
C LEU A 196 -9.93 -15.29 -10.15
N HIS A 197 -8.74 -14.71 -10.33
CA HIS A 197 -7.87 -15.03 -11.45
C HIS A 197 -6.68 -15.85 -10.97
N VAL A 198 -6.49 -17.04 -11.55
CA VAL A 198 -5.28 -17.84 -11.34
C VAL A 198 -4.51 -17.90 -12.64
N LEU A 199 -3.41 -17.14 -12.70
CA LEU A 199 -2.55 -17.02 -13.87
C LEU A 199 -1.48 -18.11 -13.87
N HIS A 200 -1.13 -18.59 -15.06
CA HIS A 200 -0.07 -19.57 -15.27
C HIS A 200 1.04 -18.97 -16.13
N GLY A 201 2.23 -19.57 -16.10
CA GLY A 201 3.33 -19.18 -17.00
C GLY A 201 4.22 -18.06 -16.49
N LEU A 202 4.35 -17.87 -15.17
CA LEU A 202 5.37 -17.00 -14.58
C LEU A 202 6.81 -17.39 -14.96
N ASN A 203 7.04 -18.65 -15.34
CA ASN A 203 8.35 -19.15 -15.76
C ASN A 203 8.68 -18.83 -17.23
N LYS A 204 7.74 -18.26 -17.99
CA LYS A 204 8.00 -17.83 -19.37
C LYS A 204 8.99 -16.66 -19.37
N PRO A 205 9.82 -16.52 -20.42
CA PRO A 205 10.72 -15.39 -20.52
C PRO A 205 9.91 -14.08 -20.53
N PRO A 206 10.37 -13.04 -19.80
CA PRO A 206 9.79 -11.71 -19.88
C PRO A 206 10.13 -11.06 -21.23
N ASN A 207 9.43 -9.97 -21.54
CA ASN A 207 9.68 -9.12 -22.69
C ASN A 207 11.12 -8.59 -22.67
N GLU A 208 11.74 -8.54 -23.84
CA GLU A 208 13.12 -8.06 -24.02
C GLU A 208 13.26 -6.61 -23.55
N ASN A 209 12.28 -5.74 -23.87
CA ASN A 209 12.26 -4.34 -23.45
C ASN A 209 12.30 -4.17 -21.91
N GLU A 210 11.53 -4.96 -21.15
CA GLU A 210 11.57 -4.87 -19.68
C GLU A 210 12.88 -5.39 -19.10
N THR A 211 13.49 -6.37 -19.76
CA THR A 211 14.82 -6.88 -19.39
C THR A 211 15.91 -5.84 -19.66
N GLU A 212 15.85 -5.14 -20.78
CA GLU A 212 16.77 -4.06 -21.14
C GLU A 212 16.66 -2.88 -20.16
N LYS A 213 15.44 -2.44 -19.83
CA LYS A 213 15.22 -1.40 -18.82
C LYS A 213 15.80 -1.79 -17.46
N PHE A 214 15.61 -3.04 -17.06
CA PHE A 214 16.18 -3.54 -15.81
C PHE A 214 17.72 -3.47 -15.83
N GLN A 215 18.34 -3.89 -16.94
CA GLN A 215 19.79 -3.79 -17.10
C GLN A 215 20.30 -2.35 -17.09
N GLN A 216 19.57 -1.41 -17.70
CA GLN A 216 19.90 0.01 -17.65
C GLN A 216 19.89 0.54 -16.21
N ILE A 217 18.89 0.17 -15.40
CA ILE A 217 18.81 0.55 -13.97
C ILE A 217 20.04 0.03 -13.21
N LEU A 218 20.45 -1.22 -13.43
CA LEU A 218 21.65 -1.78 -12.80
C LEU A 218 22.94 -1.06 -13.22
N GLN A 219 23.05 -0.70 -14.50
CA GLN A 219 24.19 0.07 -15.01
C GLN A 219 24.25 1.46 -14.37
N THR A 220 23.13 2.16 -14.28
CA THR A 220 23.05 3.47 -13.60
C THR A 220 23.45 3.36 -12.13
N TRP A 221 23.02 2.30 -11.43
CA TRP A 221 23.46 2.06 -10.05
C TRP A 221 24.98 1.91 -9.95
N ASN A 222 25.55 1.02 -10.77
CA ASN A 222 26.99 0.73 -10.73
C ASN A 222 27.85 1.94 -11.12
N GLN A 223 27.35 2.83 -11.98
CA GLN A 223 28.01 4.10 -12.32
C GLN A 223 27.98 5.11 -11.17
N ASN A 224 26.85 5.21 -10.46
CA ASN A 224 26.68 6.19 -9.39
C ASN A 224 27.31 5.75 -8.06
N ASN A 225 27.41 4.44 -7.81
CA ASN A 225 27.76 3.89 -6.51
C ASN A 225 28.92 2.89 -6.61
N GLU A 226 30.14 3.40 -6.80
CA GLU A 226 31.36 2.58 -6.86
C GLU A 226 31.65 1.82 -5.56
N ALA A 227 31.16 2.32 -4.42
CA ALA A 227 31.37 1.69 -3.11
C ALA A 227 30.56 0.40 -2.88
N PHE A 228 29.44 0.23 -3.59
CA PHE A 228 28.53 -0.91 -3.42
C PHE A 228 28.06 -1.45 -4.79
N PRO A 229 28.98 -2.00 -5.62
CA PRO A 229 28.63 -2.50 -6.93
C PRO A 229 27.81 -3.79 -6.82
N ILE A 230 26.85 -3.96 -7.74
CA ILE A 230 26.11 -5.21 -7.88
C ILE A 230 27.01 -6.19 -8.62
N SER A 231 27.31 -7.32 -7.98
CA SER A 231 28.20 -8.33 -8.56
C SER A 231 27.45 -9.21 -9.58
N ASP A 232 28.10 -9.53 -10.70
CA ASP A 232 27.52 -10.39 -11.74
C ASP A 232 27.13 -11.78 -11.20
N HIS A 233 27.91 -12.31 -10.26
CA HIS A 233 27.60 -13.56 -9.56
C HIS A 233 26.27 -13.49 -8.79
N GLU A 234 26.00 -12.36 -8.13
CA GLU A 234 24.76 -12.14 -7.39
C GLU A 234 23.55 -12.06 -8.32
N TYR A 235 23.73 -11.38 -9.45
CA TYR A 235 22.72 -11.27 -10.50
C TYR A 235 22.40 -12.65 -11.10
N GLU A 236 23.42 -13.43 -11.48
CA GLU A 236 23.20 -14.76 -12.08
C GLU A 236 22.53 -15.72 -11.07
N ALA A 237 22.91 -15.66 -9.79
CA ALA A 237 22.29 -16.47 -8.73
C ALA A 237 20.80 -16.16 -8.50
N ASN A 238 20.34 -14.93 -8.80
CA ASN A 238 18.95 -14.50 -8.61
C ASN A 238 18.18 -14.29 -9.92
N LYS A 239 18.79 -14.57 -11.07
CA LYS A 239 18.25 -14.34 -12.41
C LYS A 239 16.85 -14.91 -12.62
N ASP A 240 16.60 -16.14 -12.17
CA ASP A 240 15.29 -16.77 -12.31
C ASP A 240 14.21 -16.09 -11.46
N LYS A 241 14.56 -15.50 -10.32
CA LYS A 241 13.62 -14.73 -9.51
C LYS A 241 13.34 -13.38 -10.14
N ILE A 242 14.37 -12.73 -10.69
CA ILE A 242 14.26 -11.46 -11.41
C ILE A 242 13.36 -11.64 -12.63
N LYS A 243 13.63 -12.64 -13.48
CA LYS A 243 12.78 -12.98 -14.64
C LYS A 243 11.32 -13.20 -14.26
N ARG A 244 11.06 -13.95 -13.19
CA ARG A 244 9.70 -14.16 -12.65
C ARG A 244 9.04 -12.87 -12.19
N GLY A 245 9.79 -11.97 -11.56
CA GLY A 245 9.29 -10.64 -11.16
C GLY A 245 9.01 -9.72 -12.34
N LEU A 246 9.86 -9.73 -13.37
CA LEU A 246 9.60 -8.99 -14.61
C LEU A 246 8.36 -9.54 -15.33
N LYS A 247 8.17 -10.86 -15.34
CA LYS A 247 6.94 -11.44 -15.88
C LYS A 247 5.70 -11.08 -15.06
N LEU A 248 5.83 -11.02 -13.73
CA LEU A 248 4.78 -10.54 -12.85
C LEU A 248 4.45 -9.05 -13.14
N HIS A 249 5.46 -8.22 -13.39
CA HIS A 249 5.27 -6.82 -13.75
C HIS A 249 4.39 -6.66 -15.00
N GLU A 250 4.60 -7.48 -16.03
CA GLU A 250 3.75 -7.49 -17.22
C GLU A 250 2.29 -7.82 -16.89
N TYR A 251 2.06 -8.84 -16.05
CA TYR A 251 0.71 -9.18 -15.62
C TYR A 251 0.07 -8.09 -14.76
N LEU A 252 0.84 -7.42 -13.91
CA LEU A 252 0.37 -6.27 -13.14
C LEU A 252 -0.07 -5.13 -14.08
N LEU A 253 0.70 -4.86 -15.13
CA LEU A 253 0.30 -3.86 -16.13
C LEU A 253 -0.95 -4.30 -16.91
N GLU A 254 -1.02 -5.56 -17.34
CA GLU A 254 -2.15 -6.06 -18.13
C GLU A 254 -3.47 -6.00 -17.37
N TYR A 255 -3.48 -6.47 -16.11
CA TYR A 255 -4.71 -6.65 -15.34
C TYR A 255 -5.02 -5.50 -14.37
N SER A 256 -3.99 -4.81 -13.86
CA SER A 256 -4.10 -3.87 -12.73
C SER A 256 -3.76 -2.41 -13.09
N SER A 257 -3.54 -2.06 -14.36
CA SER A 257 -3.26 -0.66 -14.77
C SER A 257 -4.35 0.35 -14.40
N LYS A 258 -5.62 -0.08 -14.32
CA LYS A 258 -6.78 0.79 -14.02
C LYS A 258 -7.21 0.75 -12.55
N SER A 259 -6.47 0.04 -11.72
CA SER A 259 -6.84 -0.20 -10.32
C SER A 259 -6.48 1.00 -9.45
N THR A 260 -7.24 1.22 -8.38
CA THR A 260 -6.99 2.34 -7.46
C THR A 260 -5.90 2.01 -6.44
N LEU A 261 -5.81 0.73 -6.06
CA LEU A 261 -4.78 0.20 -5.19
C LEU A 261 -4.46 -1.23 -5.63
N VAL A 262 -3.18 -1.54 -5.71
CA VAL A 262 -2.69 -2.89 -5.97
C VAL A 262 -1.98 -3.38 -4.72
N VAL A 263 -2.43 -4.50 -4.16
CA VAL A 263 -1.81 -5.13 -3.00
C VAL A 263 -1.06 -6.35 -3.48
N VAL A 264 0.25 -6.41 -3.28
CA VAL A 264 1.08 -7.52 -3.74
C VAL A 264 1.79 -8.16 -2.56
N THR A 265 1.91 -9.49 -2.57
CA THR A 265 2.73 -10.17 -1.57
C THR A 265 4.19 -9.72 -1.72
N LEU A 266 4.81 -9.18 -0.66
CA LEU A 266 6.18 -8.66 -0.69
C LEU A 266 7.16 -9.84 -0.88
N PRO A 267 7.85 -9.93 -2.03
CA PRO A 267 8.90 -10.92 -2.21
C PRO A 267 10.08 -10.53 -1.32
N ILE A 268 10.58 -11.44 -0.48
CA ILE A 268 11.74 -11.14 0.36
C ILE A 268 12.79 -12.23 0.18
N PRO A 269 13.99 -11.86 -0.30
CA PRO A 269 15.13 -12.73 -0.42
C PRO A 269 15.70 -13.10 0.95
N ARG A 270 16.64 -14.05 0.98
CA ARG A 270 17.38 -14.36 2.21
C ARG A 270 18.46 -13.29 2.39
N LYS A 271 18.68 -12.79 3.61
CA LYS A 271 19.55 -11.63 3.96
C LYS A 271 20.99 -11.72 3.38
N GLN A 272 21.51 -12.93 3.15
CA GLN A 272 22.86 -13.16 2.61
C GLN A 272 22.89 -13.53 1.12
N SER A 273 21.72 -13.58 0.45
CA SER A 273 21.62 -14.01 -0.95
C SER A 273 21.52 -12.86 -1.95
N ILE A 274 21.30 -11.64 -1.47
CA ILE A 274 21.11 -10.46 -2.29
C ILE A 274 21.68 -9.23 -1.54
N SER A 275 22.18 -8.26 -2.31
CA SER A 275 22.51 -6.92 -1.91
C SER A 275 21.24 -6.06 -1.83
N ALA A 276 21.28 -5.01 -1.01
CA ALA A 276 20.19 -4.05 -0.91
C ALA A 276 19.86 -3.41 -2.27
N ALA A 277 20.89 -3.13 -3.07
CA ALA A 277 20.76 -2.51 -4.38
C ALA A 277 19.95 -3.38 -5.35
N LEU A 278 20.32 -4.67 -5.48
CA LEU A 278 19.62 -5.59 -6.39
C LEU A 278 18.19 -5.87 -5.90
N TYR A 279 17.97 -5.90 -4.58
CA TYR A 279 16.62 -6.06 -4.03
C TYR A 279 15.71 -4.86 -4.32
N LEU A 280 16.20 -3.63 -4.12
CA LEU A 280 15.41 -2.44 -4.43
C LEU A 280 15.22 -2.27 -5.93
N ALA A 281 16.23 -2.54 -6.76
CA ALA A 281 16.08 -2.58 -8.22
C ALA A 281 14.97 -3.54 -8.63
N TYR A 282 14.93 -4.73 -8.03
CA TYR A 282 13.90 -5.73 -8.28
C TYR A 282 12.49 -5.26 -7.87
N LEU A 283 12.34 -4.68 -6.67
CA LEU A 283 11.05 -4.13 -6.24
C LEU A 283 10.62 -2.95 -7.12
N ASP A 284 11.57 -2.09 -7.50
CA ASP A 284 11.33 -0.94 -8.37
C ASP A 284 10.80 -1.39 -9.73
N ALA A 285 11.45 -2.38 -10.35
CA ALA A 285 11.03 -2.97 -11.62
C ALA A 285 9.62 -3.55 -11.57
N ILE A 286 9.25 -4.24 -10.48
CA ILE A 286 7.88 -4.77 -10.32
C ILE A 286 6.84 -3.65 -10.22
N SER A 287 7.20 -2.56 -9.56
CA SER A 287 6.28 -1.47 -9.23
C SER A 287 6.32 -0.28 -10.20
N TYR A 288 7.08 -0.38 -11.27
CA TYR A 288 7.23 0.68 -12.27
C TYR A 288 5.90 0.96 -12.98
N ASN A 289 5.57 2.23 -13.25
CA ASN A 289 4.35 2.64 -13.98
C ASN A 289 3.01 2.05 -13.50
N LEU A 290 2.92 1.59 -12.26
CA LEU A 290 1.69 1.06 -11.68
C LEU A 290 0.97 2.12 -10.83
N PRO A 291 -0.35 1.97 -10.62
CA PRO A 291 -1.07 2.70 -9.59
C PRO A 291 -0.43 2.48 -8.20
N PRO A 292 -0.92 3.18 -7.15
CA PRO A 292 -0.45 2.96 -5.78
C PRO A 292 -0.36 1.47 -5.45
N ILE A 293 0.84 1.03 -5.07
CA ILE A 293 1.13 -0.38 -4.80
C ILE A 293 1.56 -0.55 -3.35
N LEU A 294 0.94 -1.52 -2.69
CA LEU A 294 1.24 -1.89 -1.32
C LEU A 294 1.80 -3.31 -1.32
N PHE A 295 3.11 -3.42 -1.10
CA PHE A 295 3.72 -4.72 -0.86
C PHE A 295 3.48 -5.13 0.59
N LEU A 296 2.90 -6.30 0.83
CA LEU A 296 2.62 -6.83 2.17
C LEU A 296 3.22 -8.20 2.37
N ARG A 297 3.80 -8.44 3.54
CA ARG A 297 4.11 -9.78 4.01
C ARG A 297 3.77 -9.93 5.47
N GLY A 298 2.96 -10.94 5.78
CA GLY A 298 2.72 -11.34 7.16
C GLY A 298 3.90 -12.07 7.81
N ASN A 299 3.82 -12.26 9.11
CA ASN A 299 4.86 -12.92 9.91
C ASN A 299 4.77 -14.46 9.90
N GLN A 300 4.13 -15.05 8.89
CA GLN A 300 3.89 -16.50 8.75
C GLN A 300 3.10 -17.13 9.91
N LYS A 301 2.55 -16.32 10.83
CA LYS A 301 1.56 -16.76 11.80
C LYS A 301 0.18 -16.59 11.19
N ASN A 302 -0.60 -17.65 11.16
CA ASN A 302 -1.95 -17.62 10.61
C ASN A 302 -2.79 -16.54 11.30
N VAL A 303 -3.16 -15.51 10.55
CA VAL A 303 -4.06 -14.45 11.01
C VAL A 303 -5.52 -14.81 10.72
N LEU A 304 -5.72 -15.67 9.72
CA LEU A 304 -7.01 -16.25 9.40
C LEU A 304 -7.21 -17.49 10.30
N THR A 305 -8.03 -17.32 11.34
CA THR A 305 -8.36 -18.39 12.29
C THR A 305 -9.77 -18.89 12.06
N TYR A 306 -9.95 -20.21 12.15
CA TYR A 306 -11.27 -20.82 12.08
C TYR A 306 -12.01 -20.52 13.38
N TYR A 307 -13.17 -19.87 13.27
CA TYR A 307 -14.14 -19.89 14.36
C TYR A 307 -14.92 -21.19 14.21
N SER A 308 -14.61 -22.18 15.05
CA SER A 308 -15.42 -23.37 15.28
C SER A 308 -16.74 -23.00 15.92
#